data_AF-A0A8U0IG18-F1
#
_entry.id   AF-A0A8U0IG18-F1
#
_cell.length_a   1.000
_cell.length_b   1.000
_cell.length_c   1.000
_cell.angle_alpha   90.00
_cell.angle_beta   90.00
_cell.angle_gamma   90.00
#
_symmetry.space_group_name_H-M   'P 1'
#
loop_
_entity.id
_entity.type
_entity.pdbx_description
1 polymer ?
#
loop_
_entity_poly.entity_id
_entity_poly.type
_entity_poly.pdbx_seq_one_letter_code
_entity_poly.pdbx_strand_id
1 'polypeptide(L)'
;MSECSEWLSSTDVTTASDGETALSAADADVDVILVPRHCEDVSGDEFVSKLRDRGIEAPAAVVLSEDADVDALELDLDDCIRRPLAEWKVRTVLDRLVKRRRYNRLLQRYYRLVTCRADPRRDEAAESETHARVEAELREVQNQLSVIEDEMAPDEYEALFRDLQQVLDDAGES
;
A
#
# COMPACT_ATOMS: atom_id res chain seq x y z
N MET A 1 4.59 -2.97 20.90
CA MET A 1 5.22 -2.97 19.58
C MET A 1 6.57 -3.68 19.57
N SER A 2 7.35 -3.67 20.68
CA SER A 2 8.66 -4.36 20.77
C SER A 2 8.65 -5.85 20.38
N GLU A 3 7.54 -6.57 20.59
CA GLU A 3 7.42 -7.98 20.19
C GLU A 3 7.28 -8.15 18.67
N CYS A 4 6.65 -7.19 17.97
CA CYS A 4 6.49 -7.27 16.51
C CYS A 4 7.82 -7.10 15.77
N SER A 5 8.71 -6.23 16.25
CA SER A 5 10.03 -6.04 15.62
C SER A 5 10.89 -7.31 15.71
N GLU A 6 10.71 -8.12 16.77
CA GLU A 6 11.41 -9.40 16.90
C GLU A 6 10.90 -10.43 15.88
N TRP A 7 9.58 -10.49 15.66
CA TRP A 7 8.96 -11.37 14.67
C TRP A 7 9.29 -11.02 13.21
N LEU A 8 9.70 -9.78 12.96
CA LEU A 8 9.96 -9.23 11.63
C LEU A 8 11.45 -9.01 11.38
N SER A 9 12.32 -9.77 12.06
CA SER A 9 13.78 -9.60 11.96
C SER A 9 14.36 -9.81 10.56
N SER A 10 13.62 -10.45 9.66
CA SER A 10 13.99 -10.62 8.23
C SER A 10 13.50 -9.48 7.33
N THR A 11 12.91 -8.44 7.91
CA THR A 11 12.32 -7.30 7.22
C THR A 11 12.96 -6.01 7.74
N ASP A 12 13.06 -4.99 6.89
CA ASP A 12 13.50 -3.66 7.31
C ASP A 12 12.40 -2.99 8.14
N VAL A 13 12.54 -3.01 9.46
CA VAL A 13 11.56 -2.45 10.41
C VAL A 13 12.10 -1.19 11.05
N THR A 14 11.39 -0.08 10.83
CA THR A 14 11.60 1.17 11.57
C THR A 14 10.50 1.34 12.62
N THR A 15 10.89 1.53 13.87
CA THR A 15 9.96 1.80 14.97
C THR A 15 10.05 3.25 15.42
N ALA A 16 8.91 3.87 15.67
CA ALA A 16 8.81 5.18 16.31
C ALA A 16 7.93 5.07 17.57
N SER A 17 8.28 5.84 18.59
CA SER A 17 7.57 5.84 19.88
C SER A 17 6.36 6.78 19.88
N ASP A 18 6.35 7.76 18.97
CA ASP A 18 5.34 8.81 18.86
C ASP A 18 5.01 9.13 17.39
N GLY A 19 3.87 9.81 17.19
CA GLY A 19 3.32 10.10 15.87
C GLY A 19 4.17 11.08 15.06
N GLU A 20 4.77 12.09 15.68
CA GLU A 20 5.59 13.09 14.97
C GLU A 20 6.90 12.49 14.45
N THR A 21 7.57 11.68 15.28
CA THR A 21 8.75 10.90 14.91
C THR A 21 8.41 9.92 13.79
N ALA A 22 7.27 9.23 13.90
CA ALA A 22 6.79 8.31 12.87
C ALA A 22 6.54 9.02 11.54
N LEU A 23 5.88 10.19 11.57
CA LEU A 23 5.61 11.00 10.37
C LEU A 23 6.90 11.50 9.72
N SER A 24 7.91 11.82 10.52
CA SER A 24 9.20 12.32 10.03
C SER A 24 10.08 11.21 9.45
N ALA A 25 9.92 9.98 9.94
CA ALA A 25 10.67 8.81 9.47
C ALA A 25 10.01 8.11 8.26
N ALA A 26 8.69 8.27 8.08
CA ALA A 26 7.97 7.65 6.97
C ALA A 26 8.25 8.37 5.64
N ASP A 27 8.50 7.57 4.61
CA ASP A 27 8.72 8.03 3.24
C ASP A 27 7.94 7.18 2.23
N ALA A 28 8.16 7.45 0.93
CA ALA A 28 7.46 6.76 -0.15
C ALA A 28 7.88 5.30 -0.34
N ASP A 29 9.00 4.87 0.25
CA ASP A 29 9.55 3.51 0.15
C ASP A 29 8.96 2.56 1.19
N VAL A 30 8.28 3.09 2.22
CA VAL A 30 7.53 2.28 3.18
C VAL A 30 6.45 1.45 2.46
N ASP A 31 6.48 0.14 2.68
CA ASP A 31 5.52 -0.79 2.07
C ASP A 31 4.26 -0.96 2.90
N VAL A 32 4.36 -1.01 4.23
CA VAL A 32 3.22 -1.19 5.15
C VAL A 32 3.49 -0.47 6.47
N ILE A 33 2.43 0.03 7.09
CA ILE A 33 2.45 0.71 8.39
C ILE A 33 1.60 -0.07 9.40
N LEU A 34 2.14 -0.27 10.60
CA LEU A 34 1.37 -0.75 11.75
C LEU A 34 1.25 0.38 12.77
N VAL A 35 0.03 0.84 13.02
CA VAL A 35 -0.24 1.97 13.91
C VAL A 35 -1.19 1.55 15.03
N PRO A 36 -0.92 1.83 16.32
CA PRO A 36 -1.92 1.62 17.35
C PRO A 36 -3.07 2.62 17.18
N ARG A 37 -4.29 2.26 17.58
CA ARG A 37 -5.44 3.18 17.48
C ARG A 37 -5.21 4.51 18.20
N HIS A 38 -4.50 4.48 19.32
CA HIS A 38 -4.16 5.66 20.10
C HIS A 38 -2.63 5.74 20.23
N CYS A 39 -2.01 6.74 19.60
CA CYS A 39 -0.68 7.21 19.97
C CYS A 39 -0.81 8.38 20.97
N GLU A 40 0.27 8.71 21.68
CA GLU A 40 0.24 9.80 22.68
C GLU A 40 -0.10 11.17 22.08
N ASP A 41 0.37 11.46 20.86
CA ASP A 41 0.29 12.81 20.28
C ASP A 41 -0.64 12.95 19.06
N VAL A 42 -0.99 11.84 18.39
CA VAL A 42 -1.82 11.83 17.17
C VAL A 42 -2.68 10.55 17.16
N SER A 43 -3.93 10.60 16.72
CA SER A 43 -4.73 9.39 16.53
C SER A 43 -4.23 8.57 15.32
N GLY A 44 -4.54 7.27 15.27
CA GLY A 44 -4.10 6.42 14.16
C GLY A 44 -4.65 6.87 12.81
N ASP A 45 -5.90 7.33 12.79
CA ASP A 45 -6.59 7.96 11.66
C ASP A 45 -5.90 9.26 11.21
N GLU A 46 -5.71 10.22 12.11
CA GLU A 46 -5.03 11.49 11.80
C GLU A 46 -3.59 11.25 11.32
N PHE A 47 -2.91 10.23 11.85
CA PHE A 47 -1.58 9.83 11.38
C PHE A 47 -1.60 9.38 9.92
N VAL A 48 -2.53 8.51 9.55
CA VAL A 48 -2.67 8.02 8.16
C VAL A 48 -3.07 9.15 7.23
N SER A 49 -4.03 9.98 7.63
CA SER A 49 -4.44 11.17 6.85
C SER A 49 -3.25 12.10 6.57
N LYS A 50 -2.43 12.42 7.58
CA LYS A 50 -1.20 13.23 7.42
C LYS A 50 -0.16 12.59 6.50
N LEU A 51 -0.11 11.26 6.40
CA LEU A 51 0.78 10.58 5.45
C LEU A 51 0.25 10.70 4.02
N ARG A 52 -1.07 10.55 3.83
CA ARG A 52 -1.72 10.73 2.52
C ARG A 52 -1.54 12.15 2.00
N ASP A 53 -1.67 13.17 2.86
CA ASP A 53 -1.37 14.57 2.51
C ASP A 53 0.07 14.80 2.02
N ARG A 54 1.01 13.94 2.44
CA ARG A 54 2.42 13.96 2.01
C ARG A 54 2.68 13.10 0.75
N GLY A 55 1.64 12.50 0.17
CA GLY A 55 1.75 11.56 -0.95
C GLY A 55 2.28 10.18 -0.57
N ILE A 56 2.28 9.83 0.72
CA ILE A 56 2.68 8.51 1.19
C ILE A 56 1.44 7.62 1.21
N GLU A 57 1.33 6.78 0.19
CA GLU A 57 0.21 5.85 -0.06
C GLU A 57 0.48 4.43 0.50
N ALA A 58 1.38 4.29 1.47
CA ALA A 58 1.65 3.00 2.11
C ALA A 58 0.39 2.51 2.86
N PRO A 59 -0.09 1.28 2.65
CA PRO A 59 -1.22 0.76 3.39
C PRO A 59 -0.94 0.66 4.89
N ALA A 60 -1.95 0.97 5.70
CA ALA A 60 -1.85 1.01 7.15
C ALA A 60 -2.82 0.04 7.82
N ALA A 61 -2.31 -0.82 8.70
CA ALA A 61 -3.13 -1.62 9.61
C ALA A 61 -3.15 -1.01 11.01
N VAL A 62 -4.34 -0.89 11.59
CA VAL A 62 -4.51 -0.44 12.98
C VAL A 62 -4.42 -1.60 13.96
N VAL A 63 -3.67 -1.44 15.05
CA VAL A 63 -3.66 -2.38 16.17
C VAL A 63 -4.73 -1.98 17.18
N LEU A 64 -5.75 -2.83 17.29
CA LEU A 64 -6.90 -2.65 18.16
C LEU A 64 -6.69 -3.30 19.54
N SER A 65 -7.26 -2.68 20.57
CA SER A 65 -7.43 -3.30 21.89
C SER A 65 -8.38 -4.51 21.83
N GLU A 66 -8.30 -5.38 22.82
CA GLU A 66 -9.10 -6.62 22.89
C GLU A 66 -10.62 -6.35 22.91
N ASP A 67 -11.06 -5.23 23.48
CA ASP A 67 -12.47 -4.86 23.59
C ASP A 67 -12.92 -3.80 22.57
N ALA A 68 -12.04 -3.39 21.66
CA ALA A 68 -12.36 -2.31 20.71
C ALA A 68 -13.40 -2.76 19.68
N ASP A 69 -14.41 -1.94 19.44
CA ASP A 69 -15.33 -2.18 18.33
C ASP A 69 -14.64 -1.87 16.99
N VAL A 70 -14.77 -2.78 16.03
CA VAL A 70 -14.18 -2.67 14.68
C VAL A 70 -15.01 -1.72 13.81
N ASP A 71 -16.32 -1.63 14.08
CA ASP A 71 -17.24 -0.76 13.35
C ASP A 71 -16.97 0.74 13.60
N ALA A 72 -16.10 1.05 14.57
CA ALA A 72 -15.64 2.40 14.89
C ALA A 72 -14.32 2.77 14.18
N LEU A 73 -13.88 1.99 13.19
CA LEU A 73 -12.71 2.31 12.37
C LEU A 73 -13.10 3.13 11.15
N GLU A 74 -12.31 4.17 10.86
CA GLU A 74 -12.50 5.04 9.72
C GLU A 74 -12.06 4.37 8.40
N LEU A 75 -12.57 4.91 7.28
CA LEU A 75 -12.42 4.34 5.93
C LEU A 75 -10.97 4.32 5.42
N ASP A 76 -10.09 5.16 5.98
CA ASP A 76 -8.71 5.33 5.50
C ASP A 76 -7.75 4.25 6.03
N LEU A 77 -8.21 3.36 6.90
CA LEU A 77 -7.43 2.24 7.42
C LEU A 77 -7.65 0.99 6.55
N ASP A 78 -6.55 0.45 6.04
CA ASP A 78 -6.57 -0.68 5.11
C ASP A 78 -6.89 -2.01 5.78
N ASP A 79 -6.56 -2.14 7.07
CA ASP A 79 -6.76 -3.36 7.85
C ASP A 79 -6.75 -3.12 9.37
N CYS A 80 -7.10 -4.14 10.15
CA CYS A 80 -6.98 -4.11 11.60
C CYS A 80 -6.47 -5.42 12.22
N ILE A 81 -5.69 -5.29 13.29
CA ILE A 81 -5.17 -6.41 14.09
C ILE A 81 -5.65 -6.26 15.52
N ARG A 82 -6.62 -7.08 15.92
CA ARG A 82 -7.07 -7.15 17.31
C ARG A 82 -6.05 -7.85 18.20
N ARG A 83 -5.78 -7.28 19.37
CA ARG A 83 -5.05 -7.94 20.45
C ARG A 83 -5.82 -9.15 21.01
N PRO A 84 -5.13 -10.18 21.55
CA PRO A 84 -3.67 -10.30 21.65
C PRO A 84 -2.99 -10.49 20.29
N LEU A 85 -1.79 -9.91 20.14
CA LEU A 85 -1.01 -10.06 18.92
C LEU A 85 -0.35 -11.45 18.91
N ALA A 86 -0.34 -12.07 17.74
CA ALA A 86 0.40 -13.29 17.49
C ALA A 86 1.21 -13.11 16.19
N GLU A 87 2.43 -13.66 16.16
CA GLU A 87 3.34 -13.54 15.01
C GLU A 87 2.64 -13.87 13.69
N TRP A 88 1.99 -15.03 13.62
CA TRP A 88 1.32 -15.48 12.39
C TRP A 88 0.22 -14.50 11.93
N LYS A 89 -0.50 -13.88 12.86
CA LYS A 89 -1.58 -12.92 12.55
C LYS A 89 -1.00 -11.63 11.99
N VAL A 90 0.07 -11.13 12.60
CA VAL A 90 0.79 -9.94 12.11
C VAL A 90 1.37 -10.21 10.73
N ARG A 91 2.03 -11.35 10.54
CA ARG A 91 2.63 -11.72 9.25
C ARG A 91 1.58 -11.89 8.14
N THR A 92 0.43 -12.46 8.44
CA THR A 92 -0.67 -12.63 7.47
C THR A 92 -1.19 -11.26 6.99
N VAL A 93 -1.43 -10.34 7.93
CA VAL A 93 -1.89 -8.98 7.61
C VAL A 93 -0.84 -8.21 6.81
N LEU A 94 0.43 -8.28 7.22
CA LEU A 94 1.52 -7.64 6.50
C LEU A 94 1.69 -8.20 5.08
N ASP A 95 1.65 -9.52 4.90
CA ASP A 95 1.76 -10.16 3.58
C ASP A 95 0.67 -9.63 2.63
N ARG A 96 -0.58 -9.61 3.10
CA ARG A 96 -1.72 -9.06 2.35
C ARG A 96 -1.51 -7.59 1.96
N LEU A 97 -1.09 -6.75 2.91
CA LEU A 97 -0.88 -5.32 2.66
C LEU A 97 0.32 -5.05 1.74
N VAL A 98 1.42 -5.81 1.88
CA VAL A 98 2.59 -5.71 0.98
C VAL A 98 2.17 -6.07 -0.45
N LYS A 99 1.47 -7.18 -0.63
CA LYS A 99 1.00 -7.59 -1.95
C LYS A 99 0.07 -6.54 -2.56
N ARG A 100 -0.82 -5.95 -1.76
CA ARG A 100 -1.69 -4.84 -2.17
C ARG A 100 -0.92 -3.59 -2.61
N ARG A 101 0.07 -3.15 -1.81
CA ARG A 101 0.97 -2.03 -2.18
C ARG A 101 1.70 -2.29 -3.49
N ARG A 102 2.22 -3.50 -3.66
CA ARG A 102 2.94 -3.91 -4.88
C ARG A 102 2.02 -3.92 -6.09
N TYR A 103 0.82 -4.48 -5.95
CA TYR A 103 -0.19 -4.51 -7.02
C TYR A 103 -0.58 -3.09 -7.46
N ASN A 104 -0.90 -2.19 -6.53
CA ASN A 104 -1.26 -0.81 -6.84
C ASN A 104 -0.13 -0.04 -7.55
N ARG A 105 1.13 -0.16 -7.08
CA ARG A 105 2.30 0.44 -7.76
C ARG A 105 2.48 -0.09 -9.18
N LEU A 106 2.29 -1.39 -9.39
CA LEU A 106 2.39 -2.00 -10.72
C LEU A 106 1.27 -1.55 -11.64
N LEU A 107 0.05 -1.43 -11.14
CA LEU A 107 -1.11 -0.97 -11.90
C LEU A 107 -0.95 0.50 -12.33
N GLN A 108 -0.53 1.38 -11.42
CA GLN A 108 -0.18 2.78 -11.74
C GLN A 108 0.91 2.85 -12.83
N ARG A 109 1.94 1.99 -12.73
CA ARG A 109 3.00 1.90 -13.75
C ARG A 109 2.46 1.39 -15.09
N TYR A 110 1.60 0.38 -15.08
CA TYR A 110 0.95 -0.15 -16.27
C TYR A 110 0.18 0.94 -17.01
N TYR A 111 -0.69 1.69 -16.32
CA TYR A 111 -1.45 2.78 -16.93
C TYR A 111 -0.54 3.87 -17.50
N ARG A 112 0.53 4.24 -16.78
CA ARG A 112 1.53 5.20 -17.29
C ARG A 112 2.17 4.71 -18.59
N LEU A 113 2.52 3.43 -18.66
CA LEU A 113 3.12 2.82 -19.86
C LEU A 113 2.12 2.72 -21.02
N VAL A 114 0.85 2.39 -20.76
CA VAL A 114 -0.21 2.35 -21.78
C VAL A 114 -0.45 3.75 -22.36
N THR A 115 -0.56 4.78 -21.52
CA THR A 115 -0.70 6.18 -21.97
C THR A 115 0.52 6.62 -22.77
N CYS A 116 1.72 6.26 -22.30
CA CYS A 116 2.99 6.51 -22.97
C CYS A 116 3.08 5.82 -24.35
N ARG A 117 2.52 4.61 -24.50
CA ARG A 117 2.44 3.88 -25.77
C ARG A 117 1.51 4.55 -26.77
N ALA A 118 0.43 5.16 -26.29
CA ALA A 118 -0.61 5.77 -27.12
C ALA A 118 -0.31 7.23 -27.56
N ASP A 119 0.78 7.83 -27.09
CA ASP A 119 1.14 9.23 -27.40
C ASP A 119 1.59 9.38 -28.88
N PRO A 120 0.82 10.11 -29.72
CA PRO A 120 1.11 10.28 -31.14
C PRO A 120 2.18 11.33 -31.45
N ARG A 121 2.78 11.98 -30.45
CA ARG A 121 3.75 13.09 -30.64
C ARG A 121 5.22 12.64 -30.71
N ARG A 122 5.51 11.37 -30.97
CA ARG A 122 6.88 10.83 -30.95
C ARG A 122 7.53 10.87 -32.34
N ASP A 123 8.86 11.04 -32.39
CA ASP A 123 9.66 11.06 -33.62
C ASP A 123 9.93 9.63 -34.14
N GLU A 124 9.67 9.36 -35.42
CA GLU A 124 9.68 8.02 -36.06
C GLU A 124 10.93 7.15 -35.80
N ALA A 125 12.12 7.75 -35.68
CA ALA A 125 13.36 7.00 -35.41
C ALA A 125 13.58 6.73 -33.91
N ALA A 126 13.17 7.65 -33.04
CA ALA A 126 13.15 7.48 -31.60
C ALA A 126 11.99 6.55 -31.16
N GLU A 127 10.94 6.45 -31.98
CA GLU A 127 9.78 5.60 -31.78
C GLU A 127 10.16 4.12 -31.74
N SER A 128 11.01 3.60 -32.62
CA SER A 128 11.23 2.15 -32.68
C SER A 128 11.90 1.58 -31.41
N GLU A 129 12.98 2.20 -30.93
CA GLU A 129 13.67 1.76 -29.71
C GLU A 129 12.86 2.06 -28.44
N THR A 130 12.23 3.23 -28.38
CA THR A 130 11.36 3.61 -27.25
C THR A 130 10.12 2.71 -27.18
N HIS A 131 9.52 2.36 -28.31
CA HIS A 131 8.36 1.47 -28.39
C HIS A 131 8.74 0.05 -27.97
N ALA A 132 9.84 -0.50 -28.48
CA ALA A 132 10.32 -1.81 -28.06
C ALA A 132 10.59 -1.88 -26.55
N ARG A 133 11.14 -0.80 -25.96
CA ARG A 133 11.33 -0.68 -24.51
C ARG A 133 10.00 -0.64 -23.76
N VAL A 134 9.04 0.19 -24.20
CA VAL A 134 7.72 0.29 -23.56
C VAL A 134 6.98 -1.05 -23.63
N GLU A 135 7.03 -1.77 -24.75
CA GLU A 135 6.43 -3.11 -24.88
C GLU A 135 7.11 -4.16 -23.99
N ALA A 136 8.43 -4.06 -23.81
CA ALA A 136 9.15 -4.94 -22.89
C ALA A 136 8.75 -4.65 -21.43
N GLU A 137 8.69 -3.38 -21.03
CA GLU A 137 8.26 -2.97 -19.70
C GLU A 137 6.79 -3.33 -19.43
N LEU A 138 5.90 -3.18 -20.42
CA LEU A 138 4.50 -3.60 -20.30
C LEU A 138 4.37 -5.10 -20.03
N ARG A 139 5.10 -5.93 -20.78
CA ARG A 139 5.09 -7.39 -20.57
C ARG A 139 5.61 -7.77 -19.20
N GLU A 140 6.67 -7.11 -18.73
CA GLU A 140 7.20 -7.35 -17.39
C GLU A 140 6.18 -6.99 -16.31
N VAL A 141 5.57 -5.80 -16.41
CA VAL A 141 4.54 -5.37 -15.44
C VAL A 141 3.33 -6.30 -15.46
N GLN A 142 2.87 -6.74 -16.64
CA GLN A 142 1.78 -7.70 -16.78
C GLN A 142 2.10 -9.05 -16.13
N ASN A 143 3.32 -9.57 -16.33
CA ASN A 143 3.76 -10.80 -15.69
C ASN A 143 3.80 -10.65 -14.16
N GLN A 144 4.30 -9.53 -13.65
CA GLN A 144 4.36 -9.28 -12.21
C GLN A 144 2.96 -9.14 -11.58
N LEU A 145 2.01 -8.50 -12.28
CA LEU A 145 0.61 -8.44 -11.86
C LEU A 145 0.00 -9.83 -11.80
N SER A 146 0.18 -10.65 -12.84
CA SER A 146 -0.33 -12.03 -12.89
C SER A 146 0.22 -12.90 -11.77
N VAL A 147 1.51 -12.77 -11.42
CA VAL A 147 2.11 -13.53 -10.31
C VAL A 147 1.46 -13.16 -8.98
N ILE A 148 1.19 -11.87 -8.75
CA ILE A 148 0.53 -11.43 -7.52
C ILE A 148 -0.91 -11.93 -7.50
N GLU A 149 -1.63 -11.83 -8.61
CA GLU A 149 -2.99 -12.36 -8.77
C GLU A 149 -3.08 -13.86 -8.44
N ASP A 150 -2.12 -14.66 -8.90
CA ASP A 150 -2.05 -16.10 -8.61
C ASP A 150 -1.76 -16.42 -7.13
N GLU A 151 -1.09 -15.51 -6.41
CA GLU A 151 -0.76 -15.63 -4.99
C GLU A 151 -1.85 -15.11 -4.04
N MET A 152 -2.85 -14.40 -4.58
CA MET A 152 -3.92 -13.77 -3.80
C MET A 152 -5.07 -14.73 -3.53
N ALA A 153 -5.59 -14.70 -2.31
CA ALA A 153 -6.82 -15.39 -1.97
C ALA A 153 -8.05 -14.60 -2.50
N PRO A 154 -9.20 -15.26 -2.76
CA PRO A 154 -10.39 -14.60 -3.29
C PRO A 154 -10.92 -13.42 -2.46
N ASP A 155 -10.76 -13.47 -1.13
CA ASP A 155 -11.13 -12.40 -0.20
C ASP A 155 -10.18 -11.19 -0.25
N GLU A 156 -8.94 -11.39 -0.71
CA GLU A 156 -7.96 -10.31 -0.89
C GLU A 156 -8.28 -9.46 -2.13
N TYR A 157 -8.94 -10.05 -3.13
CA TYR A 157 -9.43 -9.32 -4.31
C TYR A 157 -10.46 -8.24 -3.96
N GLU A 158 -11.41 -8.53 -3.06
CA GLU A 158 -12.45 -7.57 -2.68
C GLU A 158 -11.87 -6.31 -2.01
N ALA A 159 -10.81 -6.48 -1.21
CA ALA A 159 -10.08 -5.37 -0.61
C ALA A 159 -9.33 -4.52 -1.64
N LEU A 160 -8.75 -5.14 -2.68
CA LEU A 160 -8.09 -4.43 -3.78
C LEU A 160 -9.05 -3.57 -4.60
N PHE A 161 -10.24 -4.09 -4.90
CA PHE A 161 -11.22 -3.35 -5.70
C PHE A 161 -11.73 -2.09 -5.01
N ARG A 162 -11.78 -2.07 -3.68
CA ARG A 162 -12.15 -0.87 -2.90
C ARG A 162 -11.21 0.30 -3.14
N ASP A 163 -9.90 0.06 -3.20
CA ASP A 163 -8.90 1.10 -3.51
C ASP A 163 -9.03 1.63 -4.92
N LEU A 164 -9.23 0.71 -5.87
CA LEU A 164 -9.33 1.10 -7.27
C LEU A 164 -10.57 1.97 -7.49
N GLN A 165 -11.66 1.70 -6.79
CA GLN A 165 -12.84 2.58 -6.79
C GLN A 165 -12.52 3.95 -6.20
N GLN A 166 -11.85 4.01 -5.05
CA GLN A 166 -11.46 5.28 -4.42
C GLN A 166 -10.57 6.15 -5.34
N VAL A 167 -9.58 5.53 -6.01
CA VAL A 167 -8.70 6.24 -6.98
C VAL A 167 -9.48 6.73 -8.20
N LEU A 168 -10.48 5.98 -8.66
CA LEU A 168 -11.31 6.38 -9.79
C LEU A 168 -12.31 7.48 -9.42
N ASP A 169 -12.82 7.46 -8.19
CA ASP A 169 -13.72 8.48 -7.65
C ASP A 169 -12.97 9.81 -7.46
N ASP A 170 -11.77 9.79 -6.88
CA ASP A 170 -10.92 10.98 -6.72
C ASP A 170 -10.49 11.58 -8.08
N ALA A 171 -10.29 10.74 -9.10
CA ALA A 171 -9.99 11.18 -10.47
C ALA A 171 -11.21 11.73 -11.24
N GLY A 172 -12.42 11.45 -10.77
CA GLY A 172 -13.69 11.91 -11.36
C GLY A 172 -14.20 13.24 -10.82
N GLU A 173 -13.66 13.70 -9.68
CA GLU A 173 -14.10 14.94 -9.00
C GLU A 173 -13.22 16.17 -9.26
N SER A 174 -12.28 16.11 -10.21
CA SER A 174 -11.43 17.25 -10.62
C SER A 174 -11.95 18.07 -11.80
#